data_AF-A0A924ZGW2-F1
#
_entry.id   AF-A0A924ZGW2-F1
#
_cell.length_a   1.000
_cell.length_b   1.000
_cell.length_c   1.000
_cell.angle_alpha   90.00
_cell.angle_beta   90.00
_cell.angle_gamma   90.00
#
_symmetry.space_group_name_H-M   'P 1'
#
loop_
_entity.id
_entity.type
_entity.pdbx_description
1 polymer ?
#
loop_
_entity_poly.entity_id
_entity_poly.type
_entity_poly.pdbx_seq_one_letter_code
_entity_poly.pdbx_strand_id
1 'polypeptide(L)'
;MAGNLRQSLTALRRAFRAACLEPVNSDRSTVGLDLAAGSIDAAIFAEGCNRSAARAKLAALYRGPFLDGLDTSAPEFEHWVTQKRRRLAALAAQMVCTASMSLLPPRDSEAAL
;
A
#
# COMPACT_ATOMS: atom_id res chain seq x y z
N MET A 1 8.15 13.64 -25.57
CA MET A 1 6.90 12.96 -25.99
C MET A 1 5.75 13.42 -25.11
N ALA A 2 5.01 14.47 -25.51
CA ALA A 2 3.89 15.03 -24.73
C ALA A 2 2.52 14.61 -25.32
N GLY A 3 2.45 13.39 -25.85
CA GLY A 3 1.16 12.72 -26.06
C GLY A 3 0.85 11.86 -24.85
N ASN A 4 -0.43 11.58 -24.61
CA ASN A 4 -0.89 10.39 -23.90
C ASN A 4 -1.24 10.48 -22.39
N LEU A 5 -1.58 11.64 -21.81
CA LEU A 5 -2.40 11.59 -20.57
C LEU A 5 -3.85 11.21 -20.92
N ARG A 6 -4.46 11.90 -21.90
CA ARG A 6 -5.83 11.60 -22.34
C ARG A 6 -5.97 10.16 -22.81
N GLN A 7 -5.02 9.67 -23.61
CA GLN A 7 -5.06 8.31 -24.13
C GLN A 7 -4.82 7.27 -23.01
N SER A 8 -3.95 7.55 -22.02
CA SER A 8 -3.81 6.69 -20.82
C SER A 8 -5.10 6.66 -20.00
N LEU A 9 -5.76 7.82 -19.81
CA LEU A 9 -7.06 7.87 -19.13
C LEU A 9 -8.15 7.12 -19.91
N THR A 10 -8.16 7.21 -21.23
CA THR A 10 -9.08 6.43 -22.07
C THR A 10 -8.84 4.93 -21.92
N ALA A 11 -7.57 4.50 -21.95
CA ALA A 11 -7.21 3.10 -21.73
C ALA A 11 -7.61 2.62 -20.33
N LEU A 12 -7.33 3.42 -19.29
CA LEU A 12 -7.69 3.14 -17.90
C LEU A 12 -9.21 3.02 -17.72
N ARG A 13 -9.99 3.96 -18.28
CA ARG A 13 -11.46 3.90 -18.27
C ARG A 13 -11.99 2.65 -18.93
N ARG A 14 -11.42 2.25 -20.07
CA ARG A 14 -11.82 1.02 -20.76
C ARG A 14 -11.55 -0.22 -19.91
N ALA A 15 -10.41 -0.28 -19.23
CA ALA A 15 -10.08 -1.38 -18.32
C ALA A 15 -11.06 -1.45 -17.14
N PHE A 16 -11.40 -0.32 -16.52
CA PHE A 16 -12.40 -0.29 -15.44
C PHE A 16 -13.80 -0.69 -15.91
N ARG A 17 -14.24 -0.21 -17.08
CA ARG A 17 -15.55 -0.57 -17.65
C ARG A 17 -15.67 -2.07 -17.95
N ALA A 18 -14.58 -2.73 -18.33
CA ALA A 18 -14.56 -4.18 -18.50
C ALA A 18 -14.84 -4.94 -17.19
N ALA A 19 -14.56 -4.33 -16.05
CA ALA A 19 -14.92 -4.82 -14.72
C ALA A 19 -16.23 -4.22 -14.17
N CYS A 20 -17.04 -3.56 -15.01
CA CYS A 20 -18.27 -2.85 -14.62
C CYS A 20 -18.05 -1.73 -13.58
N LEU A 21 -16.89 -1.06 -13.61
CA LEU A 21 -16.55 0.06 -12.72
C LEU A 21 -16.34 1.35 -13.52
N GLU A 22 -16.69 2.50 -12.93
CA GLU A 22 -16.40 3.83 -13.48
C GLU A 22 -15.78 4.78 -12.44
N PRO A 23 -14.60 4.47 -11.87
CA PRO A 23 -14.03 5.25 -10.77
C PRO A 23 -13.29 6.52 -11.24
N VAL A 24 -13.04 6.69 -12.55
CA VAL A 24 -12.22 7.79 -13.05
C VAL A 24 -13.07 9.01 -13.34
N ASN A 25 -13.04 9.98 -12.42
CA ASN A 25 -13.64 11.30 -12.59
C ASN A 25 -12.58 12.27 -13.12
N SER A 26 -12.91 13.13 -14.08
CA SER A 26 -11.97 14.16 -14.52
C SER A 26 -12.71 15.41 -14.96
N ASP A 27 -12.21 16.56 -14.56
CA ASP A 27 -12.63 17.86 -15.08
C ASP A 27 -11.54 18.46 -15.99
N ARG A 28 -11.59 19.77 -16.23
CA ARG A 28 -10.66 20.47 -17.12
C ARG A 28 -9.21 20.50 -16.60
N SER A 29 -9.01 20.43 -15.28
CA SER A 29 -7.72 20.58 -14.60
C SER A 29 -7.37 19.44 -13.65
N THR A 30 -8.34 18.59 -13.30
CA THR A 30 -8.16 17.54 -12.30
C THR A 30 -8.55 16.18 -12.86
N VAL A 31 -7.89 15.16 -12.32
CA VAL A 31 -8.26 13.76 -12.49
C VAL A 31 -8.35 13.17 -11.08
N GLY A 32 -9.51 12.62 -10.76
CA GLY A 32 -9.79 11.90 -9.53
C GLY A 32 -10.05 10.42 -9.80
N LEU A 33 -9.76 9.61 -8.80
CA LEU A 33 -10.15 8.21 -8.73
C LEU A 33 -11.06 8.05 -7.52
N ASP A 34 -12.29 7.63 -7.75
CA ASP A 34 -13.20 7.21 -6.69
C ASP A 34 -12.73 5.84 -6.17
N LEU A 35 -12.22 5.87 -4.96
CA LEU A 35 -11.69 4.69 -4.28
C LEU A 35 -12.75 3.99 -3.43
N ALA A 36 -13.97 4.53 -3.32
CA ALA A 36 -15.04 3.90 -2.54
C ALA A 36 -15.47 2.54 -3.14
N ALA A 37 -15.32 2.38 -4.46
CA ALA A 37 -15.67 1.17 -5.17
C ALA A 37 -14.59 0.06 -5.13
N GLY A 38 -13.43 0.31 -4.49
CA GLY A 38 -12.30 -0.61 -4.53
C GLY A 38 -11.50 -0.68 -3.23
N SER A 39 -10.89 -1.84 -2.97
CA SER A 39 -9.95 -2.03 -1.88
C SER A 39 -8.52 -1.85 -2.36
N ILE A 40 -7.74 -0.97 -1.72
CA ILE A 40 -6.30 -0.84 -1.97
C ILE A 40 -5.54 -1.51 -0.84
N ASP A 41 -4.84 -2.59 -1.15
CA ASP A 41 -4.06 -3.38 -0.19
C ASP A 41 -3.06 -2.54 0.61
N ALA A 42 -2.29 -1.68 -0.05
CA ALA A 42 -1.29 -0.82 0.59
C ALA A 42 -1.92 0.20 1.54
N ALA A 43 -3.11 0.72 1.21
CA ALA A 43 -3.84 1.67 2.07
C ALA A 43 -4.41 0.95 3.30
N ILE A 44 -5.06 -0.20 3.09
CA ILE A 44 -5.63 -1.03 4.16
C ILE A 44 -4.52 -1.51 5.10
N PHE A 45 -3.39 -1.94 4.55
CA PHE A 45 -2.22 -2.35 5.32
C PHE A 45 -1.69 -1.20 6.18
N ALA A 46 -1.41 -0.04 5.57
CA ALA A 46 -0.84 1.09 6.29
C ALA A 46 -1.76 1.62 7.40
N GLU A 47 -3.07 1.70 7.13
CA GLU A 47 -4.05 2.11 8.13
C GLU A 47 -4.23 1.07 9.24
N GLY A 48 -4.30 -0.21 8.87
CA GLY A 48 -4.45 -1.31 9.82
C GLY A 48 -3.26 -1.42 10.79
N CYS A 49 -2.03 -1.19 10.30
CA CYS A 49 -0.84 -1.14 11.14
C CYS A 49 -0.92 -0.01 12.18
N ASN A 50 -1.42 1.17 11.80
CA ASN A 50 -1.58 2.29 12.73
C ASN A 50 -2.66 2.05 13.79
N ARG A 51 -3.72 1.31 13.44
CA ARG A 51 -4.85 1.03 14.35
C ARG A 51 -4.66 -0.24 15.19
N SER A 52 -3.51 -0.91 15.13
CA SER A 52 -3.26 -2.21 15.79
C SER A 52 -4.34 -3.27 15.52
N ALA A 53 -4.83 -3.32 14.28
CA ALA A 53 -5.88 -4.24 13.86
C ALA A 53 -5.39 -5.70 13.72
N ALA A 54 -6.27 -6.62 13.27
CA ALA A 54 -6.02 -8.05 13.13
C ALA A 54 -4.76 -8.37 12.29
N ARG A 55 -3.61 -8.52 12.97
CA ARG A 55 -2.26 -8.59 12.39
C ARG A 55 -2.09 -9.68 11.34
N ALA A 56 -2.68 -10.86 11.56
CA ALA A 56 -2.61 -11.97 10.60
C ALA A 56 -3.22 -11.61 9.24
N LYS A 57 -4.33 -10.86 9.23
CA LYS A 57 -4.96 -10.39 7.98
C LYS A 57 -4.11 -9.32 7.30
N LEU A 58 -3.50 -8.42 8.07
CA LEU A 58 -2.61 -7.39 7.53
C LEU A 58 -1.33 -7.97 6.94
N ALA A 59 -0.74 -8.98 7.59
CA ALA A 59 0.43 -9.68 7.07
C ALA A 59 0.19 -10.29 5.68
N ALA A 60 -1.02 -10.83 5.42
CA ALA A 60 -1.37 -11.39 4.12
C ALA A 60 -1.50 -10.34 2.98
N LEU A 61 -1.67 -9.05 3.33
CA LEU A 61 -1.71 -7.95 2.36
C LEU A 61 -0.31 -7.50 1.92
N TYR A 62 0.72 -7.69 2.76
CA TYR A 62 2.09 -7.31 2.43
C TYR A 62 2.81 -8.46 1.71
N ARG A 63 2.76 -8.45 0.38
CA ARG A 63 3.28 -9.55 -0.48
C ARG A 63 4.70 -9.35 -0.97
N GLY A 64 5.38 -8.28 -0.55
CA GLY A 64 6.72 -7.93 -1.01
C GLY A 64 6.93 -6.42 -1.10
N PRO A 65 8.00 -5.97 -1.76
CA PRO A 65 8.26 -4.56 -1.98
C PRO A 65 7.10 -3.86 -2.71
N PHE A 66 6.77 -2.64 -2.29
CA PHE A 66 5.72 -1.85 -2.93
C PHE A 66 6.05 -1.58 -4.41
N LEU A 67 5.09 -1.85 -5.30
CA LEU A 67 5.26 -1.73 -6.76
C LEU A 67 6.52 -2.45 -7.26
N ASP A 68 6.80 -3.65 -6.75
CA ASP A 68 7.88 -4.48 -7.28
C ASP A 68 7.63 -4.83 -8.76
N GLY A 69 8.70 -4.82 -9.56
CA GLY A 69 8.63 -5.02 -11.02
C GLY A 69 8.06 -3.84 -11.83
N LEU A 70 7.66 -2.73 -11.20
CA LEU A 70 7.34 -1.49 -11.92
C LEU A 70 8.62 -0.70 -12.18
N ASP A 71 8.98 -0.57 -13.45
CA ASP A 71 10.12 0.26 -13.91
C ASP A 71 9.59 1.57 -14.50
N THR A 72 10.06 2.71 -13.99
CA THR A 72 9.73 4.02 -14.55
C THR A 72 10.98 4.86 -14.77
N SER A 73 11.01 5.60 -15.87
CA SER A 73 12.12 6.49 -16.19
C SER A 73 11.95 7.91 -15.63
N ALA A 74 11.02 8.11 -14.68
CA ALA A 74 10.67 9.42 -14.13
C ALA A 74 11.33 9.61 -12.74
N PRO A 75 12.37 10.46 -12.60
CA PRO A 75 13.13 10.59 -11.36
C PRO A 75 12.27 10.94 -10.12
N GLU A 76 11.27 11.80 -10.29
CA GLU A 76 10.36 12.21 -9.22
C GLU A 76 9.50 11.04 -8.75
N PHE A 77 9.07 10.18 -9.67
CA PHE A 77 8.31 8.98 -9.35
C PHE A 77 9.19 7.97 -8.61
N GLU A 78 10.41 7.73 -9.09
CA GLU A 78 11.36 6.82 -8.44
C GLU A 78 11.71 7.27 -7.01
N HIS A 79 11.90 8.58 -6.81
CA HIS A 79 12.12 9.13 -5.48
C HIS A 79 10.91 8.87 -4.56
N TRP A 80 9.71 9.13 -5.05
CA TRP A 80 8.47 8.85 -4.31
C TRP A 80 8.31 7.36 -3.99
N VAL A 81 8.51 6.46 -4.96
CA VAL A 81 8.43 5.00 -4.77
C VAL A 81 9.43 4.56 -3.71
N THR A 82 10.66 5.07 -3.75
CA THR A 82 11.70 4.76 -2.76
C THR A 82 11.24 5.14 -1.35
N GLN A 83 10.66 6.32 -1.17
CA GLN A 83 10.11 6.73 0.12
C GLN A 83 8.94 5.84 0.57
N LYS A 84 8.03 5.47 -0.34
CA LYS A 84 6.89 4.59 -0.03
C LYS A 84 7.32 3.18 0.35
N ARG A 85 8.27 2.60 -0.38
CA ARG A 85 8.87 1.28 -0.06
C ARG A 85 9.48 1.29 1.34
N ARG A 86 10.30 2.30 1.67
CA ARG A 86 10.89 2.45 3.01
C ARG A 86 9.83 2.52 4.10
N ARG A 87 8.80 3.36 3.91
CA ARG A 87 7.71 3.51 4.87
C ARG A 87 6.94 2.20 5.10
N LEU A 88 6.54 1.52 4.03
CA LEU A 88 5.74 0.30 4.14
C LEU A 88 6.56 -0.86 4.73
N ALA A 89 7.83 -0.98 4.38
CA ALA A 89 8.75 -1.95 4.98
C ALA A 89 8.93 -1.71 6.49
N ALA A 90 9.06 -0.44 6.90
CA ALA A 90 9.15 -0.10 8.32
C ALA A 90 7.87 -0.47 9.09
N LEU A 91 6.68 -0.27 8.50
CA LEU A 91 5.41 -0.70 9.12
C LEU A 91 5.32 -2.22 9.25
N ALA A 92 5.74 -2.96 8.22
CA ALA A 92 5.80 -4.42 8.25
C ALA A 92 6.75 -4.94 9.35
N ALA A 93 7.96 -4.37 9.42
CA ALA A 93 8.93 -4.73 10.45
C ALA A 93 8.41 -4.46 11.87
N GLN A 94 7.82 -3.28 12.10
CA GLN A 94 7.22 -2.93 13.39
C GLN A 94 6.11 -3.90 13.79
N MET A 95 5.21 -4.24 12.86
CA MET A 95 4.12 -5.18 13.10
C MET A 95 4.63 -6.55 13.56
N VAL A 96 5.69 -7.06 12.92
CA VAL A 96 6.33 -8.33 13.30
C VAL A 96 6.99 -8.22 14.68
N CYS A 97 7.78 -7.18 14.94
CA CYS A 97 8.44 -6.99 16.23
C CYS A 97 7.45 -6.95 17.40
N THR A 98 6.34 -6.23 17.26
CA THR A 98 5.30 -6.18 18.29
C THR A 98 4.61 -7.53 18.49
N ALA A 99 4.40 -8.31 17.43
CA ALA A 99 3.84 -9.65 17.55
C ALA A 99 4.78 -10.59 18.32
N SER A 100 6.08 -10.54 18.02
CA SER A 100 7.09 -11.33 18.72
C SER A 100 7.20 -10.99 20.21
N MET A 101 7.10 -9.72 20.60
CA MET A 101 7.08 -9.32 22.02
C MET A 101 5.84 -9.82 22.77
N SER A 102 4.70 -9.96 22.10
CA SER A 102 3.47 -10.50 22.71
C SER A 102 3.50 -12.02 22.88
N LEU A 103 4.41 -12.72 22.21
CA LEU A 103 4.59 -14.17 22.27
C LEU A 103 5.74 -14.59 23.19
N LEU A 104 6.56 -13.64 23.68
CA LEU A 104 7.56 -13.95 24.69
C LEU A 104 6.84 -14.25 26.02
N PRO A 105 7.11 -15.39 26.68
CA PRO A 105 6.65 -15.56 28.06
C PRO A 105 7.20 -14.41 28.91
N PRO A 106 6.47 -13.98 29.97
CA PRO A 106 7.04 -13.05 30.93
C PRO A 106 8.39 -13.62 31.37
N ARG A 107 9.44 -12.78 31.39
CA ARG A 107 10.70 -13.16 32.02
C ARG A 107 10.39 -13.38 33.48
N ASP A 108 10.09 -14.62 33.83
CA ASP A 108 9.96 -15.03 35.22
C ASP A 108 11.26 -14.67 35.92
N SER A 109 11.08 -13.91 36.99
CA SER A 109 12.09 -13.32 37.84
C SER A 109 13.21 -14.32 38.13
N GLU A 110 14.41 -14.04 37.61
CA GLU A 110 15.67 -14.55 38.15
C GLU A 110 15.94 -13.84 39.49
N ALA A 111 15.09 -14.14 40.47
CA ALA A 111 15.18 -13.71 41.85
C ALA A 111 14.71 -14.88 42.73
N ALA A 112 15.44 -16.00 42.67
CA ALA A 112 15.57 -16.97 43.74
C ALA A 112 16.54 -18.07 43.31
N LEU A 113 17.81 -17.94 43.72
CA LEU A 113 18.51 -18.88 44.61
C LEU A 113 19.91 -18.32 44.93
#